data_AF-A0AAJ0A7V4-F1
#
_entry.id   AF-A0AAJ0A7V4-F1
#
_cell.length_a   1.000
_cell.length_b   1.000
_cell.length_c   1.000
_cell.angle_alpha   90.00
_cell.angle_beta   90.00
_cell.angle_gamma   90.00
#
_symmetry.space_group_name_H-M   'P 1'
#
loop_
_entity.id
_entity.type
_entity.pdbx_description
1 polymer ?
#
loop_
_entity_poly.entity_id
_entity_poly.type
_entity_poly.pdbx_seq_one_letter_code
_entity_poly.pdbx_strand_id
1 'polypeptide(L)'
;MLFCTVFEKTEEELPNADSRDKHNKEVRGLAVQFAAVIPELEFSPANILSFLLANRGSPSNAMTDAERWVSHVKGWDAAKR
;
A
#
# COMPACT_ATOMS: atom_id res chain seq x y z
N MET A 1 -4.42 9.15 -1.27
CA MET A 1 -3.83 7.95 -1.90
C MET A 1 -4.19 6.75 -1.04
N LEU A 2 -4.69 5.63 -1.60
CA LEU A 2 -5.22 4.50 -0.81
C LEU A 2 -4.25 3.94 0.24
N PHE A 3 -2.95 3.97 -0.04
CA PHE A 3 -1.90 3.53 0.88
C PHE A 3 -1.94 4.31 2.22
N CYS A 4 -1.98 5.65 2.16
CA CYS A 4 -2.06 6.47 3.37
C CYS A 4 -3.33 6.17 4.17
N THR A 5 -4.47 5.98 3.50
CA THR A 5 -5.75 5.67 4.16
C THR A 5 -5.70 4.38 4.97
N VAL A 6 -4.90 3.39 4.56
CA VAL A 6 -4.80 2.10 5.26
C VAL A 6 -3.77 2.14 6.40
N PHE A 7 -2.71 2.95 6.28
CA PHE A 7 -1.54 2.84 7.16
C PHE A 7 -1.24 4.07 8.01
N GLU A 8 -1.75 5.26 7.67
CA GLU A 8 -1.62 6.42 8.55
C GLU A 8 -2.40 6.19 9.84
N LYS A 9 -1.80 6.63 10.95
CA LYS A 9 -2.42 6.55 12.26
C LYS A 9 -3.22 7.79 12.55
N THR A 10 -4.43 7.58 13.05
CA THR A 10 -5.27 8.62 13.62
C THR A 10 -4.83 8.97 15.04
N GLU A 11 -5.43 10.02 15.60
CA GLU A 11 -5.23 10.36 17.00
C GLU A 11 -5.74 9.30 17.98
N GLU A 12 -6.80 8.59 17.60
CA GLU A 12 -7.37 7.51 18.40
C GLU A 12 -6.43 6.30 18.45
N GLU A 13 -5.76 5.96 17.34
CA GLU A 13 -4.85 4.82 17.27
C GLU A 13 -3.48 5.11 17.87
N LEU A 14 -2.98 6.34 17.73
CA LEU A 14 -1.69 6.77 18.25
C LEU A 14 -1.80 8.19 18.81
N PRO A 15 -2.17 8.33 20.10
CA PRO A 15 -2.42 9.63 20.71
C PRO A 15 -1.20 10.55 20.77
N ASN A 16 0.01 9.98 20.85
CA ASN A 16 1.25 10.75 20.89
C ASN A 16 1.54 11.39 19.51
N ALA A 17 1.45 12.72 19.44
CA ALA A 17 1.60 13.48 18.21
C ALA A 17 2.97 13.27 17.54
N ASP A 18 4.08 13.32 18.30
CA ASP A 18 5.43 13.18 17.72
C ASP A 18 5.65 11.80 17.10
N SER A 19 5.22 10.74 17.79
CA SER A 19 5.31 9.36 17.30
C SER A 19 4.40 9.15 16.09
N ARG A 20 3.18 9.72 16.13
CA ARG A 20 2.22 9.66 15.02
C ARG A 20 2.74 10.40 13.79
N ASP A 21 3.30 11.58 13.95
CA ASP A 21 3.87 12.37 12.86
C ASP A 21 5.09 11.68 12.26
N LYS A 22 5.94 11.08 13.09
CA LYS A 22 7.06 10.26 12.61
C LYS A 22 6.57 9.08 11.78
N HIS A 23 5.64 8.28 12.32
CA HIS A 23 5.06 7.14 11.61
C HIS A 23 4.37 7.56 10.30
N ASN A 24 3.53 8.59 10.34
CA ASN A 24 2.80 9.06 9.16
C ASN A 24 3.74 9.64 8.09
N LYS A 25 4.86 10.27 8.48
CA LYS A 25 5.91 10.68 7.53
C LYS A 25 6.55 9.46 6.84
N GLU A 26 6.85 8.40 7.58
CA GLU A 26 7.37 7.15 7.02
C GLU A 26 6.35 6.52 6.04
N VAL A 27 5.07 6.44 6.43
CA VAL A 27 3.97 5.95 5.58
C VAL A 27 3.86 6.75 4.28
N ARG A 28 3.95 8.08 4.33
CA ARG A 28 3.91 8.94 3.13
C ARG A 28 5.08 8.67 2.19
N GLY A 29 6.28 8.43 2.73
CA GLY A 29 7.45 8.05 1.94
C GLY A 29 7.27 6.71 1.24
N LEU A 30 6.66 5.73 1.91
CA LEU A 30 6.32 4.43 1.32
C LEU A 30 5.19 4.55 0.29
N ALA A 31 4.20 5.42 0.52
CA ALA A 31 3.10 5.64 -0.42
C ALA A 31 3.60 6.14 -1.79
N VAL A 32 4.60 7.03 -1.79
CA VAL A 32 5.25 7.50 -3.02
C VAL A 32 5.96 6.36 -3.76
N GLN A 33 6.71 5.52 -3.03
CA GLN A 33 7.38 4.36 -3.61
C GLN A 33 6.39 3.34 -4.16
N PHE A 34 5.32 3.07 -3.41
CA PHE A 34 4.25 2.17 -3.83
C PHE A 34 3.61 2.66 -5.13
N ALA A 35 3.27 3.96 -5.21
CA ALA A 35 2.70 4.55 -6.43
C ALA A 35 3.62 4.45 -7.65
N ALA A 36 4.95 4.45 -7.46
CA ALA A 36 5.91 4.27 -8.55
C ALA A 36 6.00 2.82 -9.05
N VAL A 37 5.66 1.84 -8.22
CA VAL A 37 5.66 0.41 -8.56
C VAL A 37 4.34 -0.03 -9.20
N ILE A 38 3.22 0.58 -8.83
CA ILE A 38 1.90 0.22 -9.37
C ILE A 38 1.74 0.81 -10.79
N PRO A 39 1.58 -0.04 -11.82
CA PRO A 39 1.32 0.42 -13.18
C PRO A 39 0.01 1.22 -13.24
N GLU A 40 0.05 2.36 -13.91
CA GLU A 40 -1.15 3.18 -14.11
C GLU A 40 -2.22 2.42 -14.90
N LEU A 41 -3.48 2.58 -14.47
CA LEU A 41 -4.68 2.05 -15.13
C LEU A 41 -4.80 0.51 -15.22
N GLU A 42 -3.82 -0.26 -14.74
CA GLU A 42 -3.89 -1.73 -14.76
C GLU A 42 -4.69 -2.31 -13.58
N PHE A 43 -4.73 -1.60 -12.46
CA PHE A 43 -5.39 -2.08 -11.23
C PHE A 43 -6.57 -1.18 -10.87
N SER A 44 -7.71 -1.79 -10.58
CA SER A 44 -8.83 -1.04 -10.01
C SER A 44 -8.50 -0.58 -8.58
N PRO A 45 -9.11 0.51 -8.09
CA PRO A 45 -8.99 0.92 -6.70
C PRO A 45 -9.32 -0.20 -5.70
N ALA A 46 -10.27 -1.08 -6.03
CA ALA A 46 -10.64 -2.23 -5.19
C ALA A 46 -9.55 -3.31 -5.14
N ASN A 47 -8.85 -3.58 -6.24
CA ASN A 47 -7.72 -4.51 -6.25
C ASN A 47 -6.58 -4.00 -5.36
N ILE A 48 -6.25 -2.71 -5.51
CA ILE A 48 -5.23 -2.06 -4.69
C ILE A 48 -5.62 -2.11 -3.22
N LEU A 49 -6.85 -1.72 -2.87
CA LEU A 49 -7.34 -1.76 -1.50
C LEU A 49 -7.30 -3.17 -0.90
N SER A 50 -7.71 -4.20 -1.67
CA SER A 50 -7.67 -5.59 -1.22
C SER A 50 -6.24 -6.06 -0.90
N PHE A 51 -5.27 -5.71 -1.75
CA PHE A 51 -3.86 -6.00 -1.51
C PHE A 51 -3.34 -5.30 -0.24
N LEU A 52 -3.66 -4.02 -0.07
CA LEU A 52 -3.23 -3.24 1.09
C LEU A 52 -3.82 -3.80 2.39
N LEU A 53 -5.09 -4.19 2.38
CA LEU A 53 -5.77 -4.78 3.54
C LEU A 53 -5.19 -6.16 3.92
N ALA A 54 -4.73 -6.95 2.95
CA ALA A 54 -4.01 -8.20 3.20
C ALA A 54 -2.65 -7.96 3.88
N ASN A 55 -2.05 -6.78 3.67
CA ASN A 55 -0.77 -6.37 4.24
C ASN A 55 -0.90 -5.34 5.39
N ARG A 56 -2.12 -5.13 5.93
CA ARG A 56 -2.43 -4.04 6.88
C ARG A 56 -1.58 -4.00 8.16
N GLY A 57 -0.91 -5.10 8.50
CA GLY A 57 -0.05 -5.18 9.68
C GLY A 57 1.28 -4.44 9.54
N SER A 58 1.72 -4.12 8.32
CA SER A 58 3.00 -3.44 8.10
C SER A 58 3.03 -2.72 6.74
N PRO A 59 3.18 -1.37 6.71
CA PRO A 59 3.34 -0.64 5.45
C PRO A 59 4.62 -1.06 4.71
N SER A 60 5.68 -1.44 5.42
CA SER A 60 6.94 -1.93 4.83
C SER A 60 6.79 -3.29 4.15
N ASN A 61 5.93 -4.17 4.70
CA ASN A 61 5.63 -5.46 4.07
C ASN A 61 4.82 -5.24 2.79
N ALA A 62 3.81 -4.35 2.84
CA ALA A 62 3.03 -3.98 1.66
C ALA A 62 3.93 -3.44 0.53
N MET A 63 4.99 -2.69 0.88
CA MET A 63 5.98 -2.22 -0.10
C MET A 63 6.83 -3.37 -0.65
N THR A 64 7.36 -4.23 0.22
CA THR A 64 8.20 -5.39 -0.18
C THR A 64 7.44 -6.34 -1.11
N ASP A 65 6.15 -6.56 -0.85
CA ASP A 65 5.33 -7.51 -1.61
C ASP A 65 4.70 -6.90 -2.88
N ALA A 66 4.77 -5.58 -3.06
CA ALA A 66 4.09 -4.88 -4.17
C ALA A 66 4.58 -5.37 -5.55
N GLU A 67 5.89 -5.48 -5.75
CA GLU A 67 6.46 -5.91 -7.04
C GLU A 67 6.05 -7.35 -7.40
N ARG A 68 6.09 -8.24 -6.39
CA ARG A 68 5.65 -9.64 -6.54
C ARG A 68 4.16 -9.72 -6.87
N TRP A 69 3.34 -8.91 -6.21
CA TRP A 69 1.91 -8.86 -6.45
C TRP A 69 1.57 -8.36 -7.86
N VAL A 70 2.18 -7.25 -8.29
CA VAL A 70 2.02 -6.71 -9.64
C VAL A 70 2.40 -7.77 -10.69
N SER A 71 3.49 -8.50 -10.47
CA SER A 71 3.95 -9.57 -11.36
C SER A 71 2.99 -10.77 -11.40
N HIS A 72 2.40 -11.16 -10.27
CA HIS A 72 1.44 -12.27 -10.19
C HIS A 72 0.12 -11.97 -10.89
N VAL A 73 -0.42 -10.76 -10.72
CA VAL A 73 -1.69 -10.39 -11.37
C VAL A 73 -1.52 -10.33 -12.88
N LYS A 74 -0.39 -9.80 -13.37
CA LYS A 74 -0.02 -9.84 -14.79
C LYS A 74 0.05 -11.26 -15.35
N GLY A 75 0.63 -12.19 -14.58
CA GLY A 75 0.70 -13.61 -14.96
C GLY A 75 -0.66 -14.30 -15.02
N TRP A 76 -1.59 -13.93 -14.14
CA TRP A 76 -2.96 -14.47 -14.12
C TRP A 76 -3.81 -13.96 -15.29
N ASP A 77 -3.71 -12.68 -15.64
CA ASP A 77 -4.45 -12.10 -16.78
C ASP A 77 -3.93 -12.59 -18.13
N ALA A 78 -2.64 -12.91 -18.24
CA ALA A 78 -2.05 -13.53 -19.43
C ALA A 78 -2.48 -15.00 -19.62
N ALA A 79 -2.66 -15.76 -18.53
CA ALA A 79 -3.06 -17.17 -18.58
C ALA A 79 -4.56 -17.40 -18.88
N LYS A 80 -5.36 -16.33 -18.90
CA LYS A 80 -6.78 -16.36 -19.30
C LYS A 80 -7.04 -15.96 -20.75
N ARG A 81 -6.01 -15.62 -21.52
CA ARG A 81 -6.11 -15.25 -22.94
C ARG A 81 -5.91 -16.43 -23.88
#